data_AF-T2IY16-F1
#
_entry.id   AF-T2IY16-F1
#
_cell.length_a   1.000
_cell.length_b   1.000
_cell.length_c   1.000
_cell.angle_alpha   90.00
_cell.angle_beta   90.00
_cell.angle_gamma   90.00
#
_symmetry.space_group_name_H-M   'P 1'
#
loop_
_entity.id
_entity.type
_entity.pdbx_description
1 polymer ?
#
loop_
_entity_poly.entity_id
_entity_poly.type
_entity_poly.pdbx_seq_one_letter_code
_entity_poly.pdbx_strand_id
1 'polypeptide(L)'
;MLTRIKNRILMLLKKIPTPFIICNSISILLLILVIIYAQKFAPPVDGLFIPPATPRYPTAGLLTHTFEVLCSIPPVICGFTFFIIRRINPNNSNNFFLLGSTILTTGFFFNEIYRIHIILQYFDIAKLTTIRVYGVILIVYLSLFWKTLRETPLGIMITAFSLIIIAVLIDSFYSYFPMKSLLIEGVPKLLGMINFTLYFCLVCYQTILNTWKELE
;
A
#
# COMPACT_ATOMS: atom_id res chain seq x y z
N MET A 1 30.99 -12.75 -5.43
CA MET A 1 29.62 -12.46 -5.93
C MET A 1 28.68 -11.98 -4.81
N LEU A 2 28.63 -12.67 -3.66
CA LEU A 2 27.80 -12.34 -2.50
C LEU A 2 28.04 -10.94 -1.90
N THR A 3 29.30 -10.50 -1.82
CA THR A 3 29.70 -9.18 -1.28
C THR A 3 29.27 -8.00 -2.15
N ARG A 4 29.23 -8.19 -3.48
CA ARG A 4 28.78 -7.17 -4.45
C ARG A 4 27.27 -6.98 -4.39
N ILE A 5 26.54 -8.07 -4.15
CA ILE A 5 25.08 -8.06 -3.95
C ILE A 5 24.74 -7.42 -2.61
N LYS A 6 25.43 -7.82 -1.53
CA LYS A 6 25.28 -7.22 -0.19
C LYS A 6 25.50 -5.70 -0.22
N ASN A 7 26.56 -5.21 -0.87
CA ASN A 7 26.84 -3.78 -0.95
C ASN A 7 25.83 -3.00 -1.81
N ARG A 8 25.27 -3.61 -2.86
CA ARG A 8 24.18 -3.01 -3.64
C ARG A 8 22.88 -2.92 -2.83
N ILE A 9 22.54 -3.98 -2.10
CA ILE A 9 21.39 -3.99 -1.19
C ILE A 9 21.59 -2.95 -0.08
N LEU A 10 22.79 -2.84 0.48
CA LEU A 10 23.11 -1.84 1.51
C LEU A 10 23.02 -0.41 0.98
N MET A 11 23.42 -0.14 -0.26
CA MET A 11 23.25 1.18 -0.90
C MET A 11 21.79 1.50 -1.19
N LEU A 12 20.99 0.51 -1.63
CA LEU A 12 19.55 0.65 -1.82
C LEU A 12 18.80 0.93 -0.50
N LEU A 13 19.27 0.36 0.62
CA LEU A 13 18.75 0.59 1.97
C LEU A 13 19.29 1.86 2.63
N LYS A 14 20.48 2.37 2.27
CA LYS A 14 21.10 3.53 2.93
C LYS A 14 20.46 4.87 2.56
N LYS A 15 19.60 4.91 1.56
CA LYS A 15 18.87 6.10 1.12
C LYS A 15 17.41 6.06 1.58
N ILE A 16 17.14 5.56 2.80
CA ILE A 16 15.82 5.69 3.41
C ILE A 16 15.54 7.19 3.54
N PRO A 17 14.53 7.72 2.85
CA PRO A 17 14.24 9.14 2.91
C PRO A 17 13.81 9.52 4.33
N THR A 18 14.27 10.66 4.84
CA THR A 18 13.74 11.26 6.09
C THR A 18 12.20 11.23 6.19
N PRO A 19 11.41 11.50 5.11
CA PRO A 19 9.95 11.40 5.21
C PRO A 19 9.44 9.99 5.53
N PHE A 20 10.16 8.92 5.18
CA PHE A 20 9.80 7.55 5.57
C PHE A 20 9.87 7.36 7.08
N ILE A 21 10.96 7.78 7.71
CA ILE A 21 11.14 7.64 9.17
C ILE A 21 10.08 8.45 9.90
N ILE A 22 9.87 9.70 9.50
CA ILE A 22 8.89 10.59 10.13
C ILE A 22 7.47 10.01 9.99
N CYS A 23 7.08 9.61 8.76
CA CYS A 23 5.75 9.08 8.49
C CYS A 23 5.46 7.81 9.29
N ASN A 24 6.40 6.85 9.33
CA ASN A 24 6.21 5.62 10.09
C ASN A 24 6.18 5.88 11.61
N SER A 25 7.06 6.73 12.14
CA SER A 25 7.08 7.07 13.56
C SER A 25 5.77 7.72 14.01
N ILE A 26 5.26 8.68 13.24
CA ILE A 26 3.96 9.32 13.53
C ILE A 26 2.83 8.30 13.43
N SER A 27 2.83 7.46 12.39
CA SER A 27 1.78 6.47 12.18
C SER A 27 1.72 5.45 13.31
N ILE A 28 2.87 4.96 13.77
CA ILE A 28 2.97 4.04 14.90
C ILE A 28 2.51 4.73 16.19
N LEU A 29 2.93 5.98 16.44
CA LEU A 29 2.50 6.73 17.61
C LEU A 29 0.97 6.91 17.63
N LEU A 30 0.37 7.33 16.51
CA LEU A 30 -1.08 7.49 16.39
C LEU A 30 -1.80 6.15 16.57
N LEU A 31 -1.29 5.08 15.99
CA LEU A 31 -1.86 3.74 16.13
C LEU A 31 -1.87 3.29 17.60
N ILE A 32 -0.75 3.49 18.33
CA ILE A 32 -0.65 3.17 19.76
C ILE A 32 -1.67 3.98 20.55
N LEU A 33 -1.79 5.29 20.28
CA LEU A 33 -2.76 6.15 20.96
C LEU A 33 -4.20 5.71 20.71
N VAL A 34 -4.55 5.34 19.47
CA VAL A 34 -5.88 4.83 19.11
C VAL A 34 -6.18 3.51 19.81
N ILE A 35 -5.21 2.59 19.87
CA ILE A 35 -5.37 1.30 20.56
C ILE A 35 -5.57 1.52 22.07
N ILE A 36 -4.76 2.38 22.71
CA ILE A 36 -4.90 2.70 24.14
C ILE A 36 -6.26 3.35 24.41
N TYR A 37 -6.69 4.28 23.55
CA TYR A 37 -8.01 4.89 23.66
C TYR A 37 -9.13 3.85 23.54
N ALA A 38 -9.06 2.98 22.55
CA ALA A 38 -10.05 1.93 22.34
C ALA A 38 -10.12 0.95 23.52
N GLN A 39 -8.97 0.57 24.09
CA GLN A 39 -8.91 -0.28 25.29
C GLN A 39 -9.58 0.34 26.52
N LYS A 40 -9.54 1.67 26.65
CA LYS A 40 -10.09 2.38 27.81
C LYS A 40 -11.56 2.76 27.66
N PHE A 41 -11.99 3.13 26.47
CA PHE A 41 -13.26 3.84 26.26
C PHE A 41 -14.22 3.21 25.26
N ALA A 42 -13.78 2.22 24.46
CA ALA A 42 -14.60 1.60 23.42
C ALA A 42 -14.86 0.11 23.72
N PRO A 43 -15.94 -0.50 23.16
CA PRO A 43 -16.09 -1.95 23.12
C PRO A 43 -14.99 -2.58 22.22
N PRO A 44 -14.89 -3.91 22.07
CA PRO A 44 -13.61 -4.63 21.94
C PRO A 44 -12.68 -4.05 20.87
N VAL A 45 -11.38 -4.01 21.17
CA VAL A 45 -10.31 -3.43 20.33
C VAL A 45 -10.32 -3.96 18.90
N ASP A 46 -10.73 -5.21 18.69
CA ASP A 46 -10.93 -5.82 17.37
C ASP A 46 -11.93 -5.03 16.50
N GLY A 47 -12.87 -4.33 17.14
CA GLY A 47 -13.83 -3.41 16.53
C GLY A 47 -13.21 -2.26 15.73
N LEU A 48 -11.93 -1.93 15.96
CA LEU A 48 -11.20 -0.94 15.14
C LEU A 48 -11.05 -1.38 13.68
N PHE A 49 -10.99 -2.69 13.43
CA PHE A 49 -10.81 -3.29 12.09
C PHE A 49 -12.06 -4.02 11.58
N ILE A 50 -13.13 -4.11 12.38
CA ILE A 50 -14.41 -4.61 11.89
C ILE A 50 -14.95 -3.62 10.84
N PRO A 51 -15.51 -4.06 9.71
CA PRO A 51 -16.10 -3.22 8.68
C PRO A 51 -17.63 -3.17 8.83
N PRO A 52 -18.20 -2.53 9.88
CA PRO A 52 -19.63 -2.50 10.02
C PRO A 52 -20.23 -1.68 8.87
N ALA A 53 -21.29 -2.19 8.23
CA ALA A 53 -22.07 -1.41 7.27
C ALA A 53 -22.63 -0.10 7.90
N THR A 54 -22.88 -0.14 9.21
CA THR A 54 -23.26 1.01 10.03
C THR A 54 -22.50 0.97 11.37
N PRO A 55 -21.50 1.84 11.59
CA PRO A 55 -20.74 1.85 12.84
C PRO A 55 -21.66 2.23 14.00
N ARG A 56 -21.73 1.38 15.02
CA ARG A 56 -22.54 1.62 16.24
C ARG A 56 -21.91 2.65 17.19
N TYR A 57 -20.62 2.95 16.99
CA TYR A 57 -19.83 3.89 17.79
C TYR A 57 -18.67 4.42 16.94
N PRO A 58 -18.12 5.62 17.22
CA PRO A 58 -17.17 6.31 16.34
C PRO A 58 -15.87 5.53 16.04
N THR A 59 -15.44 4.65 16.94
CA THR A 59 -14.22 3.84 16.76
C THR A 59 -14.44 2.56 15.97
N ALA A 60 -15.70 2.16 15.71
CA ALA A 60 -16.00 0.95 14.96
C ALA A 60 -15.56 1.12 13.50
N GLY A 61 -14.65 0.27 13.04
CA GLY A 61 -14.10 0.31 11.68
C GLY A 61 -13.22 1.51 11.37
N LEU A 62 -12.83 2.31 12.37
CA LEU A 62 -12.02 3.50 12.17
C LEU A 62 -10.73 3.19 11.38
N LEU A 63 -10.01 2.13 11.75
CA LEU A 63 -8.75 1.78 11.09
C LEU A 63 -8.97 1.11 9.73
N THR A 64 -10.08 0.39 9.55
CA THR A 64 -10.46 -0.16 8.25
C THR A 64 -10.79 0.95 7.25
N HIS A 65 -11.63 1.92 7.65
CA HIS A 65 -11.95 3.06 6.79
C HIS A 65 -10.73 3.96 6.53
N THR A 66 -9.83 4.10 7.52
CA THR A 66 -8.55 4.78 7.30
C THR A 66 -7.72 4.07 6.22
N PHE A 67 -7.62 2.73 6.29
CA PHE A 67 -6.95 1.93 5.28
C PHE A 67 -7.60 2.09 3.90
N GLU A 68 -8.93 2.07 3.82
CA GLU A 68 -9.70 2.27 2.58
C GLU A 68 -9.46 3.66 1.96
N VAL A 69 -9.44 4.72 2.77
CA VAL A 69 -9.07 6.07 2.32
C VAL A 69 -7.64 6.09 1.80
N LEU A 70 -6.70 5.46 2.51
CA LEU A 70 -5.31 5.36 2.04
C LEU A 70 -5.21 4.65 0.70
N CYS A 71 -6.01 3.60 0.46
CA CYS A 71 -6.07 2.88 -0.83
C CYS A 71 -6.48 3.79 -2.00
N SER A 72 -7.26 4.85 -1.74
CA SER A 72 -7.69 5.78 -2.79
C SER A 72 -6.61 6.78 -3.23
N ILE A 73 -5.58 7.02 -2.41
CA ILE A 73 -4.58 8.06 -2.68
C ILE A 73 -3.67 7.70 -3.85
N PRO A 74 -3.03 6.51 -3.91
CA PRO A 74 -2.17 6.14 -5.03
C PRO A 74 -2.82 6.24 -6.43
N PRO A 75 -4.04 5.71 -6.68
CA PRO A 75 -4.62 5.83 -8.01
C PRO A 75 -4.92 7.28 -8.40
N VAL A 76 -5.37 8.10 -7.45
CA VAL A 76 -5.64 9.52 -7.70
C VAL A 76 -4.35 10.28 -8.01
N ILE A 77 -3.32 10.14 -7.18
CA ILE A 77 -2.08 10.91 -7.37
C ILE A 77 -1.30 10.46 -8.61
N CYS A 78 -1.24 9.15 -8.89
CA CYS A 78 -0.61 8.65 -10.11
C CYS A 78 -1.37 9.07 -11.36
N GLY A 79 -2.70 8.98 -11.34
CA GLY A 79 -3.54 9.37 -12.48
C GLY A 79 -3.46 10.87 -12.76
N PHE A 80 -3.56 11.69 -11.71
CA PHE A 80 -3.41 13.14 -11.82
C PHE A 80 -2.03 13.52 -12.37
N THR A 81 -0.97 12.92 -11.83
CA THR A 81 0.41 13.16 -12.29
C THR A 81 0.58 12.74 -13.75
N PHE A 82 0.04 11.59 -14.15
CA PHE A 82 0.04 11.16 -15.55
C PHE A 82 -0.58 12.21 -16.47
N PHE A 83 -1.77 12.72 -16.13
CA PHE A 83 -2.45 13.73 -16.96
C PHE A 83 -1.64 15.03 -17.10
N ILE A 84 -1.05 15.51 -16.02
CA ILE A 84 -0.20 16.71 -16.05
C ILE A 84 1.02 16.49 -16.92
N ILE A 85 1.79 15.42 -16.68
CA ILE A 85 3.05 15.16 -17.38
C ILE A 85 2.79 14.89 -18.85
N ARG A 86 1.74 14.14 -19.19
CA ARG A 86 1.34 13.91 -20.57
C ARG A 86 0.97 15.20 -21.30
N ARG A 87 0.43 16.20 -20.60
CA ARG A 87 0.07 17.50 -21.18
C ARG A 87 1.30 18.38 -21.41
N ILE A 88 2.24 18.39 -20.47
CA ILE A 88 3.43 19.25 -20.50
C ILE A 88 4.52 18.64 -21.39
N ASN A 89 4.83 17.35 -21.21
CA ASN A 89 5.81 16.61 -21.98
C ASN A 89 5.23 15.26 -22.44
N PRO A 90 4.56 15.22 -23.60
CA PRO A 90 3.90 14.01 -24.09
C PRO A 90 4.86 12.83 -24.28
N ASN A 91 6.12 13.08 -24.62
CA ASN A 91 7.12 12.06 -24.90
C ASN A 91 7.91 11.62 -23.66
N ASN A 92 7.53 12.09 -22.46
CA ASN A 92 8.20 11.69 -21.23
C ASN A 92 8.12 10.17 -21.02
N SER A 93 9.27 9.55 -20.76
CA SER A 93 9.42 8.10 -20.57
C SER A 93 8.63 7.55 -19.38
N ASN A 94 8.32 8.38 -18.38
CA ASN A 94 7.56 7.98 -17.20
C ASN A 94 6.04 7.94 -17.43
N ASN A 95 5.53 8.45 -18.54
CA ASN A 95 4.08 8.46 -18.81
C ASN A 95 3.49 7.04 -18.77
N PHE A 96 4.16 6.05 -19.36
CA PHE A 96 3.69 4.67 -19.36
C PHE A 96 3.73 4.05 -17.95
N PHE A 97 4.75 4.38 -17.16
CA PHE A 97 4.87 3.95 -15.77
C PHE A 97 3.76 4.53 -14.88
N LEU A 98 3.46 5.82 -15.01
CA LEU A 98 2.40 6.48 -14.23
C LEU A 98 1.01 5.93 -14.58
N LEU A 99 0.75 5.69 -15.87
CA LEU A 99 -0.50 5.06 -16.31
C LEU A 99 -0.62 3.64 -15.75
N GLY A 100 0.43 2.82 -15.89
CA GLY A 100 0.47 1.47 -15.33
C GLY A 100 0.27 1.45 -13.81
N SER A 101 0.92 2.39 -13.10
CA SER A 101 0.76 2.58 -11.65
C SER A 101 -0.69 2.91 -11.28
N THR A 102 -1.32 3.80 -12.06
CA THR A 102 -2.72 4.20 -11.87
C THR A 102 -3.65 3.01 -12.02
N ILE A 103 -3.50 2.23 -13.09
CA ILE A 103 -4.34 1.04 -13.35
C ILE A 103 -4.16 0.00 -12.24
N LEU A 104 -2.92 -0.32 -11.87
CA LEU A 104 -2.62 -1.30 -10.82
C LEU A 104 -3.24 -0.89 -9.48
N THR A 105 -2.98 0.35 -9.05
CA THR A 105 -3.44 0.85 -7.75
C THR A 105 -4.96 1.06 -7.72
N THR A 106 -5.58 1.38 -8.85
CA THR A 106 -7.04 1.42 -9.00
C THR A 106 -7.65 0.04 -8.82
N GLY A 107 -7.07 -1.00 -9.43
CA GLY A 107 -7.51 -2.38 -9.26
C GLY A 107 -7.40 -2.87 -7.81
N PHE A 108 -6.34 -2.47 -7.11
CA PHE A 108 -6.18 -2.74 -5.69
C PHE A 108 -7.23 -1.98 -4.85
N PHE A 109 -7.43 -0.69 -5.10
CA PHE A 109 -8.45 0.13 -4.44
C PHE A 109 -9.86 -0.47 -4.57
N PHE A 110 -10.26 -0.87 -5.79
CA PHE A 110 -11.56 -1.51 -6.00
C PHE A 110 -11.70 -2.82 -5.24
N ASN A 111 -10.64 -3.65 -5.18
CA ASN A 111 -10.67 -4.89 -4.41
C ASN A 111 -10.95 -4.65 -2.92
N GLU A 112 -10.36 -3.61 -2.35
CA GLU A 112 -10.49 -3.32 -0.92
C GLU A 112 -11.84 -2.69 -0.59
N ILE A 113 -12.28 -1.68 -1.35
CA ILE A 113 -13.57 -0.99 -1.10
C ILE A 113 -14.76 -1.92 -1.32
N TYR A 114 -14.82 -2.57 -2.47
CA TYR A 114 -15.96 -3.42 -2.82
C TYR A 114 -15.81 -4.84 -2.31
N ARG A 115 -14.67 -5.16 -1.67
CA ARG A 115 -14.39 -6.50 -1.16
C ARG A 115 -14.59 -7.55 -2.24
N ILE A 116 -14.07 -7.30 -3.44
CA ILE A 116 -14.27 -8.14 -4.62
C ILE A 116 -13.89 -9.59 -4.30
N HIS A 117 -12.79 -9.79 -3.58
CA HIS A 117 -12.36 -11.11 -3.12
C HIS A 117 -13.37 -11.84 -2.22
N ILE A 118 -14.24 -11.14 -1.47
CA ILE A 118 -15.35 -11.74 -0.71
C ILE A 118 -16.56 -11.96 -1.62
N ILE A 119 -16.90 -11.01 -2.49
CA ILE A 119 -18.00 -11.16 -3.45
C ILE A 119 -17.80 -12.42 -4.31
N LEU A 120 -16.58 -12.64 -4.80
CA LEU A 120 -16.23 -13.82 -5.59
C LEU A 120 -16.41 -15.14 -4.82
N GLN A 121 -16.28 -15.15 -3.48
CA GLN A 121 -16.55 -16.34 -2.68
C GLN A 121 -18.03 -16.75 -2.70
N TYR A 122 -18.96 -15.80 -2.86
CA TYR A 122 -20.37 -16.12 -3.06
C TYR A 122 -20.65 -16.82 -4.41
N PHE A 123 -19.71 -16.75 -5.35
CA PHE A 123 -19.75 -17.44 -6.64
C PHE A 123 -18.84 -18.69 -6.66
N ASP A 124 -18.55 -19.27 -5.50
CA ASP A 124 -17.68 -20.46 -5.33
C ASP A 124 -16.24 -20.28 -5.81
N ILE A 125 -15.78 -19.04 -6.03
CA ILE A 125 -14.39 -18.75 -6.36
C ILE A 125 -13.61 -18.62 -5.06
N ALA A 126 -12.70 -19.58 -4.84
CA ALA A 126 -11.84 -19.57 -3.66
C ALA A 126 -11.01 -18.29 -3.56
N LYS A 127 -10.89 -17.73 -2.35
CA LYS A 127 -10.06 -16.55 -2.05
C LYS A 127 -8.62 -16.66 -2.57
N LEU A 128 -8.06 -17.86 -2.51
CA LEU A 128 -6.71 -18.16 -3.02
C LEU A 128 -6.59 -17.89 -4.52
N THR A 129 -7.65 -18.12 -5.30
CA THR A 129 -7.69 -17.81 -6.74
C THR A 129 -7.55 -16.32 -6.96
N THR A 130 -8.28 -15.50 -6.21
CA THR A 130 -8.17 -14.04 -6.28
C THR A 130 -6.75 -13.58 -5.91
N ILE A 131 -6.17 -14.11 -4.84
CA ILE A 131 -4.78 -13.83 -4.44
C ILE A 131 -3.80 -14.18 -5.57
N ARG A 132 -3.96 -15.33 -6.23
CA ARG A 132 -3.09 -15.74 -7.35
C ARG A 132 -3.19 -14.79 -8.53
N VAL A 133 -4.41 -14.38 -8.91
CA VAL A 133 -4.62 -13.43 -10.02
C VAL A 133 -3.94 -12.10 -9.73
N TYR A 134 -4.19 -11.50 -8.57
CA TYR A 134 -3.54 -10.25 -8.17
C TYR A 134 -2.01 -10.40 -8.05
N GLY A 135 -1.53 -11.55 -7.58
CA GLY A 135 -0.11 -11.86 -7.54
C GLY A 135 0.54 -11.91 -8.93
N VAL A 136 -0.11 -12.52 -9.92
CA VAL A 136 0.38 -12.54 -11.31
C VAL A 136 0.39 -11.14 -11.89
N ILE A 137 -0.69 -10.37 -11.72
CA ILE A 137 -0.76 -8.97 -12.18
C ILE A 137 0.39 -8.15 -11.58
N LEU A 138 0.64 -8.31 -10.28
CA LEU A 138 1.74 -7.63 -9.59
C LEU A 138 3.11 -8.04 -10.14
N ILE A 139 3.36 -9.33 -10.38
CA ILE A 139 4.62 -9.83 -10.94
C ILE A 139 4.85 -9.27 -12.36
N VAL A 140 3.80 -9.26 -13.20
CA VAL A 140 3.87 -8.67 -14.55
C VAL A 140 4.21 -7.19 -14.45
N TYR A 141 3.53 -6.45 -13.58
CA TYR A 141 3.80 -5.04 -13.35
C TYR A 141 5.25 -4.79 -12.91
N LEU A 142 5.73 -5.52 -11.89
CA LEU A 142 7.09 -5.38 -11.38
C LEU A 142 8.13 -5.70 -12.46
N SER A 143 7.85 -6.70 -13.32
CA SER A 143 8.74 -7.09 -14.41
C SER A 143 8.80 -6.03 -15.50
N LEU A 144 7.66 -5.48 -15.91
CA LEU A 144 7.56 -4.44 -16.93
C LEU A 144 8.28 -3.15 -16.51
N PHE A 145 8.08 -2.72 -15.26
CA PHE A 145 8.58 -1.45 -14.75
C PHE A 145 9.85 -1.56 -13.91
N TRP A 146 10.51 -2.72 -13.94
CA TRP A 146 11.65 -3.02 -13.06
C TRP A 146 12.78 -1.99 -13.15
N LYS A 147 13.07 -1.49 -14.37
CA LYS A 147 14.11 -0.48 -14.59
C LYS A 147 13.76 0.83 -13.89
N THR A 148 12.55 1.33 -14.10
CA THR A 148 12.03 2.55 -13.45
C THR A 148 11.97 2.40 -11.94
N LEU A 149 11.46 1.28 -11.43
CA LEU A 149 11.37 1.01 -9.99
C LEU A 149 12.72 1.03 -9.28
N ARG A 150 13.81 0.63 -9.94
CA ARG A 150 15.16 0.69 -9.34
C ARG A 150 15.68 2.11 -9.14
N GLU A 151 15.15 3.09 -9.87
CA GLU A 151 15.53 4.50 -9.78
C GLU A 151 14.71 5.24 -8.71
N THR A 152 13.57 4.68 -8.33
CA THR A 152 12.70 5.18 -7.24
C THR A 152 13.20 4.75 -5.85
N PRO A 153 12.66 5.31 -4.74
CA PRO A 153 12.97 4.86 -3.38
C PRO A 153 12.46 3.44 -3.06
N LEU A 154 13.11 2.44 -3.64
CA LEU A 154 12.76 1.02 -3.61
C LEU A 154 12.60 0.46 -2.19
N GLY A 155 13.37 0.97 -1.22
CA GLY A 155 13.29 0.54 0.18
C GLY A 155 11.91 0.75 0.81
N ILE A 156 11.22 1.84 0.45
CA ILE A 156 9.85 2.11 0.92
C ILE A 156 8.88 1.09 0.33
N MET A 157 8.98 0.86 -0.99
CA MET A 157 8.13 -0.10 -1.70
C MET A 157 8.30 -1.53 -1.18
N ILE A 158 9.54 -1.97 -0.93
CA ILE A 158 9.82 -3.30 -0.37
C ILE A 158 9.19 -3.43 1.02
N THR A 159 9.30 -2.39 1.86
CA THR A 159 8.70 -2.40 3.20
C THR A 159 7.18 -2.50 3.11
N ALA A 160 6.56 -1.69 2.24
CA ALA A 160 5.13 -1.71 1.99
C ALA A 160 4.63 -3.11 1.57
N PHE A 161 5.26 -3.70 0.54
CA PHE A 161 4.86 -5.03 0.06
C PHE A 161 5.11 -6.12 1.08
N SER A 162 6.22 -6.06 1.83
CA SER A 162 6.50 -7.06 2.86
C SER A 162 5.41 -7.07 3.93
N LEU A 163 4.97 -5.90 4.39
CA LEU A 163 3.91 -5.76 5.38
C LEU A 163 2.54 -6.23 4.85
N ILE A 164 2.20 -5.89 3.61
CA ILE A 164 0.96 -6.34 2.96
C ILE A 164 0.97 -7.87 2.77
N ILE A 165 2.09 -8.45 2.33
CA ILE A 165 2.23 -9.90 2.17
C ILE A 165 2.08 -10.59 3.53
N ILE A 166 2.70 -10.05 4.59
CA ILE A 166 2.54 -10.57 5.96
C ILE A 166 1.06 -10.56 6.36
N ALA A 167 0.34 -9.47 6.12
CA ALA A 167 -1.10 -9.39 6.40
C ALA A 167 -1.91 -10.45 5.63
N VAL A 168 -1.67 -10.59 4.32
CA VAL A 168 -2.36 -11.58 3.48
C VAL A 168 -2.07 -13.02 3.93
N LEU A 169 -0.85 -13.31 4.37
CA LEU A 169 -0.48 -14.61 4.91
C LEU A 169 -1.20 -14.86 6.25
N ILE A 170 -1.21 -13.89 7.15
CA ILE A 170 -1.92 -13.99 8.43
C ILE A 170 -3.41 -14.26 8.21
N ASP A 171 -4.04 -13.52 7.31
CA ASP A 171 -5.44 -13.68 6.92
C ASP A 171 -5.72 -15.06 6.29
N SER A 172 -4.83 -15.53 5.41
CA SER A 172 -4.98 -16.84 4.75
C SER A 172 -4.79 -18.02 5.70
N PHE A 173 -3.92 -17.88 6.71
CA PHE A 173 -3.62 -18.92 7.70
C PHE A 173 -4.29 -18.65 9.05
N TYR A 174 -5.26 -17.74 9.11
CA TYR A 174 -5.89 -17.28 10.36
C TYR A 174 -6.43 -18.43 11.22
N SER A 175 -6.95 -19.49 10.57
CA SER A 175 -7.47 -20.69 11.22
C SER A 175 -6.44 -21.48 12.04
N TYR A 176 -5.15 -21.33 11.73
CA TYR A 176 -4.05 -22.05 12.37
C TYR A 176 -3.43 -21.28 13.55
N PHE A 177 -3.78 -20.00 13.73
CA PHE A 177 -3.23 -19.19 14.83
C PHE A 177 -4.06 -19.35 16.11
N PRO A 178 -3.42 -19.62 17.26
CA PRO A 178 -4.11 -19.73 18.55
C PRO A 178 -4.63 -18.38 19.06
N MET A 179 -3.98 -17.27 18.68
CA MET A 179 -4.46 -15.92 18.95
C MET A 179 -5.21 -15.36 17.74
N LYS A 180 -6.54 -15.32 17.84
CA LYS A 180 -7.42 -14.74 16.83
C LYS A 180 -7.70 -13.28 17.21
N SER A 181 -6.90 -12.35 16.70
CA SER A 181 -7.19 -10.92 16.78
C SER A 181 -7.10 -10.27 15.41
N LEU A 182 -8.06 -9.41 15.10
CA LEU A 182 -8.08 -8.62 13.87
C LEU A 182 -6.91 -7.62 13.82
N LEU A 183 -6.30 -7.29 14.96
CA LEU A 183 -5.11 -6.43 15.04
C LEU A 183 -3.88 -7.06 14.38
N ILE A 184 -3.73 -8.39 14.50
CA ILE A 184 -2.54 -9.10 14.00
C ILE A 184 -2.46 -9.01 12.47
N GLU A 185 -3.62 -9.07 11.81
CA GLU A 185 -3.74 -8.85 10.36
C GLU A 185 -3.77 -7.35 10.01
N GLY A 186 -4.61 -6.59 10.71
CA GLY A 186 -4.96 -5.22 10.36
C GLY A 186 -3.80 -4.24 10.49
N VAL A 187 -2.95 -4.39 11.51
CA VAL A 187 -1.83 -3.47 11.75
C VAL A 187 -0.78 -3.56 10.63
N PRO A 188 -0.24 -4.75 10.26
CA PRO A 188 0.64 -4.86 9.11
C PRO A 188 -0.01 -4.34 7.81
N LYS A 189 -1.30 -4.63 7.60
CA LYS A 189 -2.04 -4.17 6.41
C LYS A 189 -2.08 -2.64 6.32
N LEU A 190 -2.42 -1.97 7.42
CA LEU A 190 -2.47 -0.51 7.52
C LEU A 190 -1.08 0.13 7.32
N LEU A 191 -0.07 -0.33 8.05
CA LEU A 191 1.30 0.20 7.94
C LEU A 191 1.89 -0.05 6.54
N GLY A 192 1.57 -1.20 5.93
CA GLY A 192 1.94 -1.49 4.55
C GLY A 192 1.35 -0.47 3.58
N MET A 193 0.07 -0.14 3.74
CA MET A 193 -0.61 0.83 2.89
C MET A 193 -0.11 2.27 3.10
N ILE A 194 0.19 2.67 4.33
CA ILE A 194 0.81 3.98 4.61
C ILE A 194 2.12 4.14 3.83
N ASN A 195 2.97 3.10 3.88
CA ASN A 195 4.23 3.10 3.14
C ASN A 195 4.03 3.07 1.62
N PHE A 196 3.04 2.31 1.15
CA PHE A 196 2.69 2.26 -0.27
C PHE A 196 2.22 3.62 -0.80
N THR A 197 1.38 4.31 -0.04
CA THR A 197 0.93 5.67 -0.34
C THR A 197 2.09 6.65 -0.33
N LEU A 198 2.93 6.63 0.72
CA LEU A 198 4.10 7.50 0.80
C LEU A 198 5.03 7.31 -0.40
N TYR A 199 5.27 6.06 -0.80
CA TYR A 199 6.08 5.74 -1.97
C TYR A 199 5.57 6.43 -3.24
N PHE A 200 4.28 6.28 -3.56
CA PHE A 200 3.71 6.88 -4.77
C PHE A 200 3.64 8.41 -4.70
N CYS A 201 3.39 9.00 -3.52
CA CYS A 201 3.48 10.44 -3.34
C CYS A 201 4.87 10.98 -3.68
N LEU A 202 5.93 10.32 -3.18
CA LEU A 202 7.30 10.73 -3.44
C LEU A 202 7.68 10.56 -4.91
N VAL A 203 7.31 9.43 -5.53
CA VAL A 203 7.59 9.15 -6.94
C VAL A 203 6.90 10.16 -7.85
N CYS A 204 5.63 10.45 -7.61
CA CYS A 204 4.87 11.43 -8.40
C CYS A 204 5.47 12.83 -8.25
N TYR A 205 5.77 13.24 -7.02
CA TYR A 205 6.39 14.54 -6.74
C TYR A 205 7.75 14.70 -7.45
N GLN A 206 8.62 13.69 -7.37
CA GLN A 206 9.92 13.70 -8.06
C GLN A 206 9.76 13.75 -9.58
N THR A 207 8.77 13.04 -10.12
CA THR A 207 8.50 13.03 -11.57
C THR A 207 8.08 14.41 -12.07
N ILE A 208 7.23 15.11 -11.32
CA ILE A 208 6.81 16.48 -11.64
C ILE A 208 8.01 17.42 -11.63
N LEU A 209 8.81 17.41 -10.56
CA LEU A 209 9.97 18.28 -10.43
C LEU A 209 11.01 18.06 -11.54
N ASN A 210 11.31 16.80 -11.86
CA ASN A 210 12.28 16.48 -12.89
C ASN A 210 11.80 16.94 -14.27
N THR A 211 10.52 16.74 -14.57
CA THR A 211 9.93 17.17 -15.84
C THR A 211 9.94 18.69 -15.97
N TRP A 212 9.69 19.42 -14.89
CA TRP A 212 9.78 20.89 -14.90
C TRP A 212 11.21 21.38 -15.19
N LYS A 213 12.22 20.76 -14.57
CA LYS A 213 13.63 21.11 -14.81
C LYS A 213 14.11 20.79 -16.23
N GLU A 214 13.51 19.83 -16.91
CA GLU A 214 13.83 19.50 -18.31
C GLU A 214 13.28 20.55 -19.31
N LEU A 215 12.37 21.43 -18.86
CA LEU A 215 11.77 22.47 -19.69
C LEU A 215 12.47 23.83 -19.54
N GLU A 216 13.27 24.00 -18.48
CA GLU A 216 14.15 25.16 -18.26
C GLU A 216 15.46 25.00 -19.03
#